data_AF-A0A4Q2EHV8-F1
#
_entry.id   AF-A0A4Q2EHV8-F1
#
_cell.length_a   1.000
_cell.length_b   1.000
_cell.length_c   1.000
_cell.angle_alpha   90.00
_cell.angle_beta   90.00
_cell.angle_gamma   90.00
#
_symmetry.space_group_name_H-M   'P 1'
#
loop_
_entity.id
_entity.type
_entity.pdbx_description
1 polymer ?
#
loop_
_entity_poly.entity_id
_entity_poly.type
_entity_poly.pdbx_seq_one_letter_code
_entity_poly.pdbx_strand_id
1 'polypeptide(L)'
;MTRHHLTPTLTALNREWVALCAEHSALPARWRLACGRHAVTDGLAGVLDAITADPDAVLVGLLSLQRAGESLAGRVVIQAFLGKLVRMAAADSVASLPDYLGAMWERVVSYPVARRRQRVAANLVLDTLKTVKSLGRQQGAELPGWEADFTPWRQGQVEPWGDAERVLSVGVALGAITPRTRAALHSVYVEGRSSTAAGVHLGASAAAVRQRCSQGVRALRAIAPELLDELAG
;
A
#
# COMPACT_ATOMS: atom_id res chain seq x y z
N MET A 1 10.40 21.76 1.14
CA MET A 1 10.38 20.38 0.63
C MET A 1 9.35 20.30 -0.49
N THR A 2 9.81 20.07 -1.71
CA THR A 2 9.05 20.23 -2.95
C THR A 2 8.05 19.08 -3.16
N ARG A 3 6.82 19.43 -3.56
CA ARG A 3 5.63 18.58 -3.73
C ARG A 3 5.73 17.48 -4.81
N HIS A 4 6.92 17.17 -5.31
CA HIS A 4 7.12 16.36 -6.53
C HIS A 4 6.71 14.87 -6.37
N HIS A 5 6.71 14.32 -5.15
CA HIS A 5 6.36 12.90 -4.93
C HIS A 5 4.85 12.63 -4.86
N LEU A 6 4.03 13.68 -4.67
CA LEU A 6 2.57 13.54 -4.67
C LEU A 6 2.04 13.39 -6.10
N THR A 7 2.68 14.07 -7.06
CA THR A 7 2.11 14.36 -8.37
C THR A 7 1.93 13.11 -9.26
N PRO A 8 2.94 12.23 -9.46
CA PRO A 8 2.80 11.15 -10.43
C PRO A 8 1.74 10.12 -10.03
N THR A 9 1.76 9.65 -8.78
CA THR A 9 0.79 8.67 -8.25
C THR A 9 -0.62 9.25 -8.23
N LEU A 10 -0.77 10.50 -7.79
CA LEU A 10 -2.07 11.18 -7.76
C LEU A 10 -2.62 11.39 -9.17
N THR A 11 -1.79 11.83 -10.12
CA THR A 11 -2.16 12.01 -11.52
C THR A 11 -2.56 10.68 -12.16
N ALA A 12 -1.81 9.60 -11.90
CA ALA A 12 -2.15 8.27 -12.42
C ALA A 12 -3.49 7.77 -11.88
N LEU A 13 -3.74 7.88 -10.56
CA LEU A 13 -5.00 7.48 -9.94
C LEU A 13 -6.19 8.31 -10.42
N ASN A 14 -6.02 9.61 -10.62
CA ASN A 14 -7.09 10.46 -11.14
C ASN A 14 -7.37 10.19 -12.63
N ARG A 15 -6.34 9.91 -13.43
CA ARG A 15 -6.52 9.51 -14.84
C ARG A 15 -7.26 8.18 -14.95
N GLU A 16 -6.83 7.19 -14.17
CA GLU A 16 -7.51 5.90 -14.07
C GLU A 16 -8.97 6.08 -13.62
N TRP A 17 -9.22 6.94 -12.62
CA TRP A 17 -10.57 7.23 -12.16
C TRP A 17 -11.48 7.77 -13.27
N VAL A 18 -10.99 8.70 -14.08
CA VAL A 18 -11.75 9.22 -15.23
C VAL A 18 -12.09 8.11 -16.21
N ALA A 19 -11.14 7.21 -16.50
CA ALA A 19 -11.38 6.06 -17.38
C ALA A 19 -12.43 5.10 -16.79
N LEU A 20 -12.32 4.77 -15.50
CA LEU A 20 -13.27 3.90 -14.80
C LEU A 20 -14.70 4.49 -14.81
N CYS A 21 -14.85 5.79 -14.58
CA CYS A 21 -16.15 6.46 -14.66
C CYS A 21 -16.77 6.40 -16.06
N ALA A 22 -15.95 6.56 -17.10
CA ALA A 22 -16.42 6.45 -18.48
C ALA A 22 -16.87 5.02 -18.82
N GLU A 23 -16.12 4.02 -18.37
CA GLU A 23 -16.44 2.60 -18.57
C GLU A 23 -17.70 2.17 -17.79
N HIS A 24 -17.91 2.72 -16.59
CA HIS A 24 -18.98 2.33 -15.67
C HIS A 24 -20.00 3.45 -15.48
N SER A 25 -20.53 3.97 -16.59
CA SER A 25 -21.59 4.99 -16.61
C SER A 25 -22.94 4.45 -16.09
N ALA A 26 -23.13 3.13 -16.09
CA ALA A 26 -24.26 2.46 -15.46
C ALA A 26 -23.76 1.41 -14.45
N LEU A 27 -24.33 1.42 -13.24
CA LEU A 27 -23.94 0.48 -12.18
C LEU A 27 -24.80 -0.79 -12.19
N PRO A 28 -24.17 -1.97 -11.98
CA PRO A 28 -24.90 -3.21 -11.73
C PRO A 28 -25.89 -3.08 -10.56
N ALA A 29 -26.98 -3.87 -10.57
CA ALA A 29 -28.02 -3.81 -9.55
C ALA A 29 -27.46 -3.99 -8.12
N ARG A 30 -26.50 -4.89 -7.93
CA ARG A 30 -25.83 -5.14 -6.64
C ARG A 30 -25.09 -3.89 -6.10
N TRP A 31 -24.52 -3.08 -6.99
CA TRP A 31 -23.85 -1.83 -6.63
C TRP A 31 -24.86 -0.76 -6.22
N ARG A 32 -25.97 -0.65 -6.95
CA ARG A 32 -27.08 0.25 -6.59
C ARG A 32 -27.65 -0.10 -5.22
N LEU A 33 -27.83 -1.39 -4.92
CA LEU A 33 -28.26 -1.87 -3.60
C LEU A 33 -27.23 -1.53 -2.51
N ALA A 34 -25.93 -1.68 -2.78
CA ALA A 34 -24.87 -1.33 -1.86
C ALA A 34 -24.80 0.17 -1.54
N CYS A 35 -25.21 1.04 -2.47
CA CYS A 35 -25.33 2.49 -2.27
C CYS A 35 -26.61 2.89 -1.49
N GLY A 36 -27.44 1.91 -1.12
CA GLY A 36 -28.63 2.11 -0.31
C GLY A 36 -29.72 2.91 -1.04
N ARG A 37 -30.37 3.83 -0.31
CA ARG A 37 -31.48 4.66 -0.83
C ARG A 37 -31.03 5.75 -1.82
N HIS A 38 -29.73 5.97 -1.98
CA HIS A 38 -29.21 6.98 -2.89
C HIS A 38 -29.17 6.39 -4.29
N ALA A 39 -30.07 6.84 -5.14
CA ALA A 39 -30.06 6.49 -6.55
C ALA A 39 -28.79 7.06 -7.18
N VAL A 40 -27.88 6.16 -7.57
CA VAL A 40 -26.69 6.53 -8.31
C VAL A 40 -27.03 6.47 -9.80
N THR A 41 -27.49 7.60 -10.34
CA THR A 41 -27.84 7.74 -11.76
C THR A 41 -26.61 7.90 -12.65
N ASP A 42 -25.52 8.42 -12.07
CA ASP A 42 -24.34 8.88 -12.82
C ASP A 42 -23.17 7.88 -12.74
N GLY A 43 -23.49 6.59 -12.71
CA GLY A 43 -22.46 5.54 -12.70
C GLY A 43 -21.54 5.61 -11.48
N LEU A 44 -20.26 5.28 -11.65
CA LEU A 44 -19.28 5.36 -10.56
C LEU A 44 -19.11 6.75 -9.95
N ALA A 45 -19.31 7.82 -10.71
CA ALA A 45 -19.11 9.19 -10.23
C ALA A 45 -20.09 9.53 -9.10
N GLY A 46 -21.38 9.20 -9.29
CA GLY A 46 -22.41 9.45 -8.27
C GLY A 46 -22.26 8.60 -7.00
N VAL A 47 -21.40 7.57 -6.98
CA VAL A 47 -21.09 6.83 -5.75
C VAL A 47 -20.37 7.70 -4.73
N LEU A 48 -19.51 8.62 -5.18
CA LEU A 48 -18.80 9.55 -4.27
C LEU A 48 -19.77 10.51 -3.58
N ASP A 49 -20.81 10.95 -4.29
CA ASP A 49 -21.89 11.77 -3.73
C ASP A 49 -22.74 10.95 -2.75
N ALA A 50 -23.04 9.69 -3.08
CA ALA A 50 -23.74 8.77 -2.18
C ALA A 50 -22.95 8.51 -0.87
N ILE A 51 -21.61 8.37 -0.95
CA ILE A 51 -20.74 8.30 0.25
C ILE A 51 -20.83 9.58 1.07
N THR A 52 -20.91 10.74 0.44
CA THR A 52 -21.04 12.01 1.18
C THR A 52 -22.38 12.12 1.89
N ALA A 53 -23.46 11.64 1.26
CA ALA A 53 -24.81 11.69 1.81
C ALA A 53 -25.06 10.67 2.95
N ASP A 54 -24.51 9.45 2.85
CA ASP A 54 -24.65 8.41 3.88
C ASP A 54 -23.38 7.55 3.96
N PRO A 55 -22.32 8.07 4.61
CA PRO A 55 -21.00 7.48 4.53
C PRO A 55 -20.95 6.07 5.10
N ASP A 56 -21.59 5.83 6.25
CA ASP A 56 -21.52 4.53 6.89
C ASP A 56 -22.26 3.46 6.08
N ALA A 57 -23.48 3.74 5.60
CA ALA A 57 -24.23 2.76 4.83
C ALA A 57 -23.53 2.42 3.51
N VAL A 58 -23.11 3.44 2.75
CA VAL A 58 -22.48 3.23 1.43
C VAL A 58 -21.10 2.59 1.57
N LEU A 59 -20.28 3.03 2.53
CA LEU A 59 -18.96 2.41 2.74
C LEU A 59 -19.09 0.96 3.23
N VAL A 60 -20.05 0.62 4.10
CA VAL A 60 -20.32 -0.79 4.47
C VAL A 60 -20.71 -1.60 3.24
N GLY A 61 -21.54 -1.06 2.37
CA GLY A 61 -21.94 -1.71 1.11
C GLY A 61 -20.74 -2.00 0.22
N LEU A 62 -19.93 -0.98 -0.09
CA LEU A 62 -18.73 -1.11 -0.94
C LEU A 62 -17.70 -2.08 -0.33
N LEU A 63 -17.45 -2.01 0.97
CA LEU A 63 -16.54 -2.92 1.65
C LEU A 63 -17.05 -4.38 1.63
N SER A 64 -18.37 -4.57 1.64
CA SER A 64 -18.98 -5.90 1.49
C SER A 64 -18.81 -6.44 0.08
N LEU A 65 -18.99 -5.60 -0.95
CA LEU A 65 -18.71 -5.97 -2.36
C LEU A 65 -17.23 -6.31 -2.57
N GLN A 66 -16.31 -5.53 -2.01
CA GLN A 66 -14.87 -5.83 -2.03
C GLN A 66 -14.59 -7.20 -1.41
N ARG A 67 -15.20 -7.51 -0.26
CA ARG A 67 -15.04 -8.83 0.40
C ARG A 67 -15.60 -9.97 -0.43
N ALA A 68 -16.61 -9.71 -1.25
CA ALA A 68 -17.19 -10.66 -2.20
C ALA A 68 -16.36 -10.83 -3.49
N GLY A 69 -15.21 -10.13 -3.61
CA GLY A 69 -14.29 -10.23 -4.74
C GLY A 69 -14.38 -9.09 -5.74
N GLU A 70 -15.21 -8.09 -5.51
CA GLU A 70 -15.35 -6.93 -6.42
C GLU A 70 -14.29 -5.87 -6.13
N SER A 71 -13.10 -6.06 -6.67
CA SER A 71 -11.93 -5.17 -6.48
C SER A 71 -12.21 -3.69 -6.80
N LEU A 72 -13.11 -3.42 -7.75
CA LEU A 72 -13.53 -2.06 -8.10
C LEU A 72 -14.17 -1.33 -6.91
N ALA A 73 -14.89 -2.02 -6.03
CA ALA A 73 -15.52 -1.42 -4.86
C ALA A 73 -14.47 -0.89 -3.87
N GLY A 74 -13.41 -1.65 -3.63
CA GLY A 74 -12.27 -1.17 -2.84
C GLY A 74 -11.58 0.02 -3.49
N ARG A 75 -11.43 0.02 -4.83
CA ARG A 75 -10.83 1.14 -5.57
C ARG A 75 -11.66 2.43 -5.46
N VAL A 76 -12.99 2.35 -5.45
CA VAL A 76 -13.89 3.49 -5.21
C VAL A 76 -13.71 4.03 -3.79
N VAL A 77 -13.58 3.15 -2.79
CA VAL A 77 -13.27 3.59 -1.42
C VAL A 77 -11.94 4.35 -1.40
N ILE A 78 -10.88 3.85 -2.05
CA ILE A 78 -9.61 4.58 -2.16
C ILE A 78 -9.82 5.97 -2.79
N GLN A 79 -10.61 6.07 -3.85
CA GLN A 79 -10.89 7.36 -4.49
C GLN A 79 -11.56 8.35 -3.52
N ALA A 80 -12.56 7.89 -2.77
CA ALA A 80 -13.27 8.73 -1.79
C ALA A 80 -12.34 9.31 -0.71
N PHE A 81 -11.29 8.58 -0.33
CA PHE A 81 -10.32 9.02 0.66
C PHE A 81 -9.07 9.69 0.08
N LEU A 82 -8.88 9.70 -1.24
CA LEU A 82 -7.64 10.15 -1.89
C LEU A 82 -7.22 11.56 -1.44
N GLY A 83 -8.16 12.51 -1.42
CA GLY A 83 -7.90 13.87 -0.95
C GLY A 83 -7.52 13.96 0.53
N LYS A 84 -8.00 13.05 1.39
CA LYS A 84 -7.59 12.96 2.80
C LYS A 84 -6.19 12.36 2.92
N LEU A 85 -5.89 11.30 2.16
CA LEU A 85 -4.59 10.64 2.16
C LEU A 85 -3.48 11.58 1.64
N VAL A 86 -3.76 12.39 0.61
CA VAL A 86 -2.85 13.44 0.13
C VAL A 86 -2.54 14.43 1.24
N ARG A 87 -3.55 14.91 1.97
CA ARG A 87 -3.34 15.84 3.10
C ARG A 87 -2.53 15.20 4.23
N MET A 88 -2.78 13.93 4.54
CA MET A 88 -2.02 13.20 5.56
C MET A 88 -0.56 13.02 5.16
N ALA A 89 -0.30 12.60 3.92
CA ALA A 89 1.05 12.47 3.39
C ALA A 89 1.79 13.81 3.31
N ALA A 90 1.11 14.89 2.92
CA ALA A 90 1.71 16.22 2.87
C ALA A 90 2.08 16.78 4.26
N ALA A 91 1.38 16.34 5.31
CA ALA A 91 1.65 16.70 6.70
C ALA A 91 2.63 15.73 7.40
N ASP A 92 3.11 14.70 6.70
CA ASP A 92 3.99 13.67 7.25
C ASP A 92 5.40 13.83 6.67
N SER A 93 6.39 14.09 7.52
CA SER A 93 7.79 14.23 7.10
C SER A 93 8.48 12.90 6.82
N VAL A 94 7.89 11.78 7.25
CA VAL A 94 8.50 10.44 7.18
C VAL A 94 7.81 9.56 6.13
N ALA A 95 6.48 9.56 6.10
CA ALA A 95 5.71 8.67 5.24
C ALA A 95 5.14 9.37 4.00
N SER A 96 5.19 8.68 2.86
CA SER A 96 4.76 9.18 1.56
C SER A 96 3.31 8.83 1.24
N LEU A 97 2.73 9.43 0.18
CA LEU A 97 1.39 9.10 -0.29
C LEU A 97 1.23 7.59 -0.64
N PRO A 98 2.19 6.94 -1.33
CA PRO A 98 2.17 5.48 -1.49
C PRO A 98 2.05 4.68 -0.19
N ASP A 99 2.71 5.10 0.89
CA ASP A 99 2.63 4.41 2.19
C ASP A 99 1.22 4.51 2.78
N TYR A 100 0.61 5.69 2.69
CA TYR A 100 -0.78 5.93 3.11
C TYR A 100 -1.79 5.16 2.24
N LEU A 101 -1.58 5.10 0.92
CA LEU A 101 -2.41 4.33 0.00
C LEU A 101 -2.32 2.83 0.28
N GLY A 102 -1.12 2.30 0.48
CA GLY A 102 -0.92 0.88 0.80
C GLY A 102 -1.55 0.50 2.14
N ALA A 103 -1.35 1.33 3.18
CA ALA A 103 -1.98 1.13 4.48
C ALA A 103 -3.51 1.21 4.39
N MET A 104 -4.06 2.16 3.63
CA MET A 104 -5.50 2.27 3.42
C MET A 104 -6.05 1.04 2.67
N TRP A 105 -5.37 0.60 1.61
CA TRP A 105 -5.77 -0.60 0.86
C TRP A 105 -5.83 -1.84 1.75
N GLU A 106 -4.84 -2.05 2.62
CA GLU A 106 -4.87 -3.16 3.58
C GLU A 106 -6.10 -3.04 4.51
N ARG A 107 -6.46 -1.83 4.95
CA ARG A 107 -7.67 -1.61 5.76
C ARG A 107 -8.95 -1.87 4.98
N VAL A 108 -9.05 -1.43 3.74
CA VAL A 108 -10.20 -1.67 2.86
C VAL A 108 -10.45 -3.17 2.68
N VAL A 109 -9.40 -3.94 2.36
CA VAL A 109 -9.53 -5.39 2.10
C VAL A 109 -9.81 -6.20 3.38
N SER A 110 -9.33 -5.74 4.54
CA SER A 110 -9.48 -6.45 5.83
C SER A 110 -10.59 -5.91 6.74
N TYR A 111 -11.39 -4.95 6.29
CA TYR A 111 -12.32 -4.24 7.16
C TYR A 111 -13.43 -5.17 7.71
N PRO A 112 -13.67 -5.21 9.04
CA PRO A 112 -14.63 -6.13 9.65
C PRO A 112 -16.07 -5.60 9.57
N VAL A 113 -16.66 -5.59 8.36
CA VAL A 113 -18.00 -5.04 8.08
C VAL A 113 -19.12 -5.61 8.97
N ALA A 114 -19.01 -6.86 9.42
CA ALA A 114 -20.02 -7.47 10.30
C ALA A 114 -20.02 -6.89 11.73
N ARG A 115 -18.86 -6.45 12.22
CA ARG A 115 -18.68 -5.97 13.61
C ARG A 115 -18.59 -4.44 13.70
N ARG A 116 -18.21 -3.75 12.63
CA ARG A 116 -17.90 -2.31 12.65
C ARG A 116 -18.64 -1.55 11.54
N ARG A 117 -19.94 -1.33 11.75
CA ARG A 117 -20.85 -0.75 10.74
C ARG A 117 -21.03 0.76 10.83
N GLN A 118 -20.50 1.40 11.87
CA GLN A 118 -20.62 2.84 12.12
C GLN A 118 -19.25 3.50 12.19
N ARG A 119 -19.22 4.81 11.93
CA ARG A 119 -18.01 5.65 11.89
C ARG A 119 -16.93 5.05 10.98
N VAL A 120 -17.35 4.43 9.88
CA VAL A 120 -16.51 3.64 8.97
C VAL A 120 -15.39 4.50 8.42
N ALA A 121 -15.71 5.70 7.96
CA ALA A 121 -14.73 6.64 7.42
C ALA A 121 -13.65 7.03 8.46
N ALA A 122 -14.08 7.36 9.68
CA ALA A 122 -13.16 7.71 10.76
C ALA A 122 -12.27 6.53 11.13
N ASN A 123 -12.84 5.32 11.24
CA ASN A 123 -12.11 4.11 11.56
C ASN A 123 -11.07 3.76 10.48
N LEU A 124 -11.44 3.83 9.20
CA LEU A 124 -10.50 3.60 8.09
C LEU A 124 -9.33 4.58 8.13
N VAL A 125 -9.60 5.87 8.33
CA VAL A 125 -8.54 6.90 8.41
C VAL A 125 -7.66 6.69 9.63
N LEU A 126 -8.24 6.46 10.81
CA LEU A 126 -7.48 6.29 12.05
C LEU A 126 -6.65 5.01 12.05
N ASP A 127 -7.18 3.89 11.53
CA ASP A 127 -6.44 2.64 11.44
C ASP A 127 -5.33 2.71 10.39
N THR A 128 -5.55 3.45 9.30
CA THR A 128 -4.51 3.78 8.31
C THR A 128 -3.40 4.58 8.95
N LEU A 129 -3.75 5.67 9.66
CA LEU A 129 -2.78 6.51 10.36
C LEU A 129 -2.00 5.71 11.41
N LYS A 130 -2.68 4.87 12.19
CA LYS A 130 -2.05 4.00 13.20
C LYS A 130 -1.04 3.07 12.56
N THR A 131 -1.37 2.50 11.40
CA THR A 131 -0.48 1.61 10.63
C THR A 131 0.76 2.35 10.19
N VAL A 132 0.60 3.48 9.49
CA VAL A 132 1.72 4.29 8.99
C VAL A 132 2.61 4.78 10.14
N LYS A 133 2.02 5.29 11.23
CA LYS A 133 2.78 5.77 12.40
C LYS A 133 3.42 4.65 13.20
N SER A 134 2.84 3.45 13.24
CA SER A 134 3.48 2.30 13.89
C SER A 134 4.73 1.85 13.15
N LEU A 135 4.71 1.91 11.81
CA LEU A 135 5.87 1.63 10.97
C LEU A 135 6.95 2.70 11.14
N GLY A 136 6.58 3.98 11.21
CA GLY A 136 7.51 5.07 11.47
C GLY A 136 8.12 5.05 12.88
N ARG A 137 7.35 4.70 13.92
CA ARG A 137 7.90 4.54 15.28
C ARG A 137 8.86 3.35 15.40
N GLN A 138 8.64 2.29 14.63
CA GLN A 138 9.60 1.17 14.54
C GLN A 138 10.87 1.55 13.77
N GLN A 139 10.84 2.59 12.93
CA GLN A 139 12.02 3.18 12.30
C GLN A 139 12.77 4.17 13.20
N GLY A 140 12.08 4.83 14.15
CA GLY A 140 12.69 5.77 15.10
C GLY A 140 13.12 5.16 16.44
N ALA A 141 12.69 3.94 16.75
CA ALA A 141 13.17 3.17 17.89
C ALA A 141 14.39 2.33 17.47
N GLU A 142 15.46 3.01 17.06
CA GLU A 142 16.77 2.39 16.94
C GLU A 142 17.53 2.60 18.25
N LEU A 143 18.24 1.57 18.69
CA LEU A 143 19.18 1.64 19.82
C LEU A 143 20.18 2.80 19.57
N PRO A 144 20.73 3.43 20.62
CA PRO A 144 21.64 4.57 20.44
C PRO A 144 22.84 4.19 19.55
N GLY A 145 23.03 4.87 18.41
CA GLY A 145 24.27 4.78 17.63
C GLY A 145 24.21 4.87 16.09
N TRP A 146 23.10 5.21 15.44
CA TRP A 146 23.06 5.25 13.96
C TRP A 146 22.56 6.59 13.41
N GLU A 147 23.46 7.33 12.76
CA GLU A 147 23.15 8.49 11.92
C GLU A 147 22.94 8.00 10.47
N ALA A 148 21.77 8.25 9.90
CA ALA A 148 21.45 7.90 8.51
C ALA A 148 21.34 9.16 7.66
N ASP A 149 22.27 9.33 6.73
CA ASP A 149 22.17 10.32 5.66
C ASP A 149 21.09 9.91 4.66
N PHE A 150 20.13 10.81 4.43
CA PHE A 150 18.98 10.60 3.55
C PHE A 150 19.32 10.99 2.10
N THR A 151 19.12 10.07 1.14
CA THR A 151 18.99 10.41 -0.28
C THR A 151 17.74 9.79 -0.93
N PRO A 152 16.99 10.53 -1.79
CA PRO A 152 15.74 10.04 -2.38
C PRO A 152 15.93 9.29 -3.71
N TRP A 153 15.11 8.25 -3.89
CA TRP A 153 15.06 7.33 -5.02
C TRP A 153 14.70 7.97 -6.38
N ARG A 154 15.44 7.59 -7.44
CA ARG A 154 15.14 7.85 -8.86
C ARG A 154 14.71 6.53 -9.52
N GLN A 155 13.60 6.52 -10.26
CA GLN A 155 13.11 5.33 -11.00
C GLN A 155 13.94 5.14 -12.28
N GLY A 156 14.76 4.10 -12.33
CA GLY A 156 15.43 3.59 -13.53
C GLY A 156 14.79 2.29 -14.00
N GLN A 157 14.81 2.05 -15.31
CA GLN A 157 14.12 0.97 -16.02
C GLN A 157 14.55 -0.43 -15.56
N VAL A 158 13.59 -1.35 -15.49
CA VAL A 158 13.80 -2.75 -15.11
C VAL A 158 14.23 -3.53 -16.34
N GLU A 159 15.53 -3.69 -16.51
CA GLU A 159 16.09 -4.80 -17.29
C GLU A 159 15.94 -6.12 -16.48
N PRO A 160 15.97 -7.31 -17.09
CA PRO A 160 15.89 -8.59 -16.39
C PRO A 160 17.24 -8.91 -15.74
N TRP A 161 17.51 -8.35 -14.56
CA TRP A 161 18.75 -8.62 -13.82
C TRP A 161 18.62 -9.89 -12.97
N GLY A 162 19.33 -10.95 -13.39
CA GLY A 162 20.06 -11.87 -12.50
C GLY A 162 19.26 -12.82 -11.61
N ASP A 163 19.91 -13.93 -11.27
CA ASP A 163 19.46 -14.88 -10.25
C ASP A 163 19.21 -14.14 -8.92
N ALA A 164 17.94 -14.08 -8.50
CA ALA A 164 17.53 -13.39 -7.28
C ALA A 164 18.32 -13.89 -6.05
N GLU A 165 18.75 -15.15 -6.04
CA GLU A 165 19.56 -15.72 -4.97
C GLU A 165 20.96 -15.10 -4.91
N ARG A 166 21.54 -14.82 -6.08
CA ARG A 166 22.83 -14.15 -6.20
C ARG A 166 22.74 -12.70 -5.73
N VAL A 167 21.69 -11.98 -6.10
CA VAL A 167 21.42 -10.61 -5.61
C VAL A 167 21.31 -10.58 -4.08
N LEU A 168 20.55 -11.52 -3.50
CA LEU A 168 20.42 -11.62 -2.05
C LEU A 168 21.74 -12.00 -1.36
N SER A 169 22.58 -12.80 -2.01
CA SER A 169 23.89 -13.19 -1.47
C SER A 169 24.87 -12.04 -1.46
N VAL A 170 25.02 -11.31 -2.58
CA VAL A 170 25.89 -10.14 -2.68
C VAL A 170 25.41 -9.05 -1.72
N GLY A 171 24.10 -8.83 -1.61
CA GLY A 171 23.54 -7.85 -0.67
C GLY A 171 23.85 -8.15 0.81
N VAL A 172 24.00 -9.41 1.20
CA VAL A 172 24.49 -9.78 2.54
C VAL A 172 26.00 -9.56 2.64
N ALA A 173 26.77 -9.94 1.62
CA ALA A 173 28.23 -9.79 1.61
C ALA A 173 28.67 -8.31 1.71
N LEU A 174 27.94 -7.42 1.03
CA LEU A 174 28.13 -5.96 1.09
C LEU A 174 27.53 -5.34 2.37
N GLY A 175 26.92 -6.13 3.25
CA GLY A 175 26.33 -5.66 4.51
C GLY A 175 25.03 -4.86 4.36
N ALA A 176 24.50 -4.70 3.15
CA ALA A 176 23.28 -3.95 2.90
C ALA A 176 22.03 -4.61 3.49
N ILE A 177 21.96 -5.94 3.53
CA ILE A 177 20.87 -6.67 4.17
C ILE A 177 21.38 -7.68 5.19
N THR A 178 20.65 -7.80 6.31
CA THR A 178 20.94 -8.81 7.32
C THR A 178 20.57 -10.22 6.83
N PRO A 179 21.15 -11.29 7.39
CA PRO A 179 20.73 -12.66 7.11
C PRO A 179 19.23 -12.90 7.35
N ARG A 180 18.65 -12.21 8.33
CA ARG A 180 17.22 -12.30 8.65
C ARG A 180 16.35 -11.61 7.59
N THR A 181 16.82 -10.51 7.03
CA THR A 181 16.19 -9.82 5.91
C THR A 181 16.29 -10.65 4.64
N ARG A 182 17.45 -11.25 4.37
CA ARG A 182 17.63 -12.22 3.27
C ARG A 182 16.64 -13.38 3.38
N ALA A 183 16.50 -14.02 4.54
CA ALA A 183 15.58 -15.14 4.72
C ALA A 183 14.11 -14.77 4.42
N ALA A 184 13.70 -13.56 4.77
CA ALA A 184 12.36 -13.05 4.43
C ALA A 184 12.20 -12.81 2.93
N LEU A 185 13.20 -12.20 2.27
CA LEU A 185 13.19 -11.97 0.83
C LEU A 185 13.22 -13.27 0.03
N HIS A 186 14.09 -14.21 0.42
CA HIS A 186 14.17 -15.55 -0.17
C HIS A 186 12.81 -16.26 -0.09
N SER A 187 12.21 -16.32 1.10
CA SER A 187 10.95 -17.02 1.28
C SER A 187 9.79 -16.44 0.47
N VAL A 188 9.78 -15.13 0.23
CA VAL A 188 8.66 -14.47 -0.48
C VAL A 188 8.91 -14.41 -1.98
N TYR A 189 10.11 -14.04 -2.42
CA TYR A 189 10.41 -13.73 -3.81
C TYR A 189 11.12 -14.86 -4.57
N VAL A 190 11.87 -15.73 -3.88
CA VAL A 190 12.53 -16.89 -4.50
C VAL A 190 11.64 -18.13 -4.40
N GLU A 191 11.11 -18.41 -3.20
CA GLU A 191 10.24 -19.58 -2.95
C GLU A 191 8.75 -19.30 -3.20
N GLY A 192 8.38 -18.05 -3.51
CA GLY A 192 7.01 -17.66 -3.86
C GLY A 192 5.98 -17.77 -2.73
N ARG A 193 6.39 -17.85 -1.46
CA ARG A 193 5.44 -17.95 -0.34
C ARG A 193 4.74 -16.60 -0.11
N SER A 194 3.46 -16.65 0.24
CA SER A 194 2.76 -15.48 0.76
C SER A 194 3.38 -15.01 2.09
N SER A 195 3.22 -13.74 2.45
CA SER A 195 3.80 -13.21 3.70
C SER A 195 3.26 -13.91 4.95
N THR A 196 2.05 -14.50 4.89
CA THR A 196 1.49 -15.31 5.98
C THR A 196 2.20 -16.66 6.09
N ALA A 197 2.37 -17.38 4.97
CA ALA A 197 3.08 -18.66 4.92
C ALA A 197 4.57 -18.49 5.27
N ALA A 198 5.22 -17.45 4.77
CA ALA A 198 6.59 -17.08 5.14
C ALA A 198 6.70 -16.73 6.63
N GLY A 199 5.68 -16.09 7.21
CA GLY A 199 5.63 -15.80 8.65
C GLY A 199 5.64 -17.07 9.49
N VAL A 200 4.78 -18.04 9.17
CA VAL A 200 4.76 -19.35 9.83
C VAL A 200 6.11 -20.05 9.69
N HIS A 201 6.69 -20.06 8.48
CA HIS A 201 7.98 -20.69 8.20
C HIS A 201 9.14 -20.06 8.98
N LEU A 202 9.15 -18.73 9.14
CA LEU A 202 10.24 -17.96 9.76
C LEU A 202 10.01 -17.64 11.25
N GLY A 203 8.95 -18.19 11.86
CA GLY A 203 8.56 -17.87 13.24
C GLY A 203 8.31 -16.38 13.47
N ALA A 204 7.65 -15.72 12.52
CA ALA A 204 7.39 -14.28 12.52
C ALA A 204 5.94 -13.95 12.13
N SER A 205 5.46 -12.77 12.50
CA SER A 205 4.16 -12.30 12.02
C SER A 205 4.22 -11.92 10.53
N ALA A 206 3.10 -12.05 9.82
CA ALA A 206 3.02 -11.66 8.41
C ALA A 206 3.39 -10.18 8.16
N ALA A 207 3.08 -9.31 9.14
CA ALA A 207 3.46 -7.90 9.10
C ALA A 207 4.98 -7.70 9.23
N ALA A 208 5.65 -8.46 10.10
CA ALA A 208 7.10 -8.42 10.24
C ALA A 208 7.82 -8.93 8.97
N VAL A 209 7.26 -9.94 8.30
CA VAL A 209 7.78 -10.40 7.00
C VAL A 209 7.66 -9.29 5.95
N ARG A 210 6.49 -8.67 5.80
CA ARG A 210 6.28 -7.57 4.84
C ARG A 210 7.22 -6.39 5.08
N GLN A 211 7.40 -6.01 6.35
CA GLN A 211 8.29 -4.92 6.73
C GLN A 211 9.75 -5.25 6.39
N ARG A 212 10.23 -6.46 6.69
CA ARG A 212 11.58 -6.91 6.31
C ARG A 212 11.77 -6.98 4.81
N CYS A 213 10.81 -7.51 4.06
CA CYS A 213 10.88 -7.52 2.60
C CYS A 213 10.98 -6.10 2.04
N SER A 214 10.16 -5.17 2.54
CA SER A 214 10.20 -3.77 2.13
C SER A 214 11.55 -3.10 2.43
N GLN A 215 12.08 -3.29 3.65
CA GLN A 215 13.38 -2.77 4.04
C GLN A 215 14.52 -3.39 3.23
N GLY A 216 14.48 -4.71 3.02
CA GLY A 216 15.51 -5.41 2.28
C GLY A 216 15.57 -5.02 0.81
N VAL A 217 14.41 -4.94 0.13
CA VAL A 217 14.35 -4.41 -1.24
C VAL A 217 14.88 -2.98 -1.30
N ARG A 218 14.57 -2.16 -0.30
CA ARG A 218 15.09 -0.79 -0.21
C ARG A 218 16.61 -0.77 -0.06
N ALA A 219 17.17 -1.54 0.87
CA ALA A 219 18.60 -1.56 1.10
C ALA A 219 19.39 -2.09 -0.12
N LEU A 220 18.89 -3.15 -0.77
CA LEU A 220 19.49 -3.66 -2.00
C LEU A 220 19.47 -2.63 -3.12
N ARG A 221 18.37 -1.89 -3.29
CA ARG A 221 18.33 -0.83 -4.31
C ARG A 221 19.29 0.32 -4.01
N ALA A 222 19.62 0.58 -2.74
CA ALA A 222 20.48 1.70 -2.36
C ALA A 222 21.91 1.47 -2.87
N ILE A 223 22.33 0.21 -2.85
CA ILE A 223 23.60 -0.26 -3.36
C ILE A 223 23.45 -0.87 -4.76
N ALA A 224 22.42 -0.46 -5.52
CA ALA A 224 22.18 -1.05 -6.83
C ALA A 224 23.42 -0.97 -7.73
N PRO A 225 24.13 0.16 -7.88
CA PRO A 225 25.34 0.24 -8.70
C PRO A 225 26.42 -0.77 -8.27
N GLU A 226 26.72 -0.86 -6.96
CA GLU A 226 27.72 -1.79 -6.43
C GLU A 226 27.29 -3.25 -6.61
N LEU A 227 25.98 -3.54 -6.50
CA LEU A 227 25.43 -4.85 -6.85
C LEU A 227 25.64 -5.16 -8.33
N LEU A 228 25.46 -4.19 -9.24
CA LEU A 228 25.65 -4.44 -10.67
C LEU A 228 27.11 -4.77 -10.98
N ASP A 229 28.06 -4.07 -10.35
CA ASP A 229 29.49 -4.30 -10.54
C ASP A 229 29.91 -5.70 -10.03
N GLU A 230 29.45 -6.10 -8.84
CA GLU A 230 29.71 -7.43 -8.25
C GLU A 230 28.96 -8.58 -8.96
N LEU A 231 27.83 -8.29 -9.61
CA LEU A 231 27.08 -9.29 -10.38
C LEU A 231 27.61 -9.44 -11.82
N ALA A 232 28.31 -8.42 -12.34
CA ALA A 232 28.96 -8.43 -13.65
C ALA A 232 30.36 -9.07 -13.64
N GLY A 233 31.00 -9.14 -12.46
CA GLY A 233 32.20 -9.96 -12.21
C GLY A 233 31.90 -11.45 -12.11
#